data_AF-A0A7W0P9A0-F1
#
_entry.id   AF-A0A7W0P9A0-F1
#
_cell.length_a   1.000
_cell.length_b   1.000
_cell.length_c   1.000
_cell.angle_alpha   90.00
_cell.angle_beta   90.00
_cell.angle_gamma   90.00
#
_symmetry.space_group_name_H-M   'P 1'
#
loop_
_entity.id
_entity.type
_entity.pdbx_description
1 polymer ?
#
loop_
_entity_poly.entity_id
_entity_poly.type
_entity_poly.pdbx_seq_one_letter_code
_entity_poly.pdbx_strand_id
1 'polypeptide(L)'
;MAREQRGDGEIVVPPTIHALLQARLDALSRSERIVIECGAVEGQIFHRGSVAALARPVLSGVETHLSALVRQELVRPDSTVFAGDEAFRFRHILIRDAAYESLPKATRAQLHEQFAKWLDGQAFFERDEILGYHLEQAHRYRSELDPEADELPGLADLAAEHLAAAGRAALNRGDACAARTLLERAAAVLSPDDERRLAHILELADAYRETADKRAVEILTQARSGGNPITRARAAVRLGTFGLQTPSGIAKEQRVELLESARAVFEAEGHDIGLAEYWRAEAAERWSAARAEETAEACEHALFHIERAGAMHSHIDRRTRQLLLGALVYGPIPVDDALARVSELSRDDDGPLIRA
;
A
#
# COMPACT_ATOMS: atom_id res chain seq x y z
N MET A 1 -24.13 19.54 0.41
CA MET A 1 -23.47 18.67 1.41
C MET A 1 -21.98 18.89 1.27
N ALA A 2 -21.38 19.54 2.28
CA ALA A 2 -20.03 20.08 2.25
C ALA A 2 -18.98 18.97 2.34
N ARG A 3 -18.03 19.00 1.39
CA ARG A 3 -16.77 18.25 1.43
C ARG A 3 -15.80 19.04 2.30
N GLU A 4 -15.41 18.51 3.44
CA GLU A 4 -14.28 19.04 4.21
C GLU A 4 -12.97 18.56 3.57
N GLN A 5 -12.22 19.53 3.06
CA GLN A 5 -10.84 19.41 2.62
C GLN A 5 -9.95 19.15 3.84
N ARG A 6 -9.27 17.99 3.89
CA ARG A 6 -8.12 17.80 4.79
C ARG A 6 -6.92 18.55 4.19
N GLY A 7 -6.74 19.78 4.65
CA GLY A 7 -5.46 20.48 4.53
C GLY A 7 -4.51 19.94 5.60
N ASP A 8 -3.40 19.38 5.16
CA ASP A 8 -2.25 19.03 5.99
C ASP A 8 -1.51 20.33 6.33
N GLY A 9 -2.01 21.02 7.36
CA GLY A 9 -1.31 22.12 8.00
C GLY A 9 -0.83 21.62 9.35
N GLU A 10 0.49 21.53 9.55
CA GLU A 10 1.07 21.40 10.88
C GLU A 10 0.44 22.48 11.77
N ILE A 11 -0.46 22.07 12.66
CA ILE A 11 -1.01 22.94 13.69
C ILE A 11 0.16 23.21 14.62
N VAL A 12 0.84 24.36 14.44
CA VAL A 12 1.88 24.81 15.37
C VAL A 12 1.19 25.10 16.70
N VAL A 13 1.21 24.12 17.58
CA VAL A 13 0.63 24.21 18.91
C VAL A 13 1.43 25.26 19.68
N PRO A 14 0.78 26.32 20.22
CA PRO A 14 1.46 27.28 21.08
C PRO A 14 2.16 26.53 22.23
N PRO A 15 3.42 26.86 22.56
CA PRO A 15 4.20 26.17 23.60
C PRO A 15 3.47 26.06 24.96
N THR A 16 2.57 27.01 25.24
CA THR A 16 1.72 27.05 26.43
C THR A 16 0.69 25.93 26.48
N ILE A 17 0.14 25.51 25.33
CA ILE A 17 -0.79 24.37 25.25
C ILE A 17 -0.02 23.06 25.46
N HIS A 18 1.17 22.93 24.86
CA HIS A 18 2.00 21.75 25.06
C HIS A 18 2.40 21.58 26.54
N ALA A 19 2.82 22.67 27.20
CA ALA A 19 3.13 22.65 28.63
C ALA A 19 1.92 22.26 29.51
N LEU A 20 0.72 22.74 29.17
CA LEU A 20 -0.51 22.37 29.89
C LEU A 20 -0.83 20.88 29.70
N LEU A 21 -0.68 20.34 28.49
CA LEU A 21 -0.92 18.94 28.19
C LEU A 21 0.08 18.04 28.93
N GLN A 22 1.38 18.38 28.91
CA GLN A 22 2.39 17.65 29.67
C GLN A 22 2.11 17.69 31.18
N ALA A 23 1.73 18.85 31.74
CA ALA A 23 1.36 18.94 33.15
C ALA A 23 0.15 18.05 33.51
N ARG A 24 -0.82 17.89 32.60
CA ARG A 24 -1.94 16.95 32.80
C ARG A 24 -1.49 15.50 32.77
N LEU A 25 -0.56 15.15 31.88
CA LEU A 25 0.01 13.80 31.80
C LEU A 25 0.92 13.48 33.00
N ASP A 26 1.65 14.47 33.51
CA ASP A 26 2.52 14.33 34.69
C ASP A 26 1.73 14.17 36.00
N ALA A 27 0.47 14.63 36.02
CA ALA A 27 -0.43 14.42 37.15
C ALA A 27 -1.03 12.99 37.20
N LEU A 28 -0.84 12.18 36.16
CA LEU A 28 -1.33 10.80 36.12
C LEU A 28 -0.51 9.89 37.03
N SER A 29 -1.16 8.91 37.63
CA SER A 29 -0.45 7.80 38.25
C SER A 29 0.38 7.04 37.21
N ARG A 30 1.44 6.34 37.64
CA ARG A 30 2.28 5.55 36.74
C ARG A 30 1.47 4.56 35.89
N SER A 31 0.45 3.93 36.46
CA SER A 31 -0.38 2.96 35.75
C SER A 31 -1.30 3.61 34.72
N GLU A 32 -1.90 4.76 35.04
CA GLU A 32 -2.71 5.54 34.08
C GLU A 32 -1.84 6.07 32.94
N ARG A 33 -0.61 6.48 33.25
CA ARG A 33 0.38 6.92 32.26
C ARG A 33 0.74 5.81 31.28
N ILE A 34 1.02 4.60 31.77
CA ILE A 34 1.28 3.43 30.90
C ILE A 34 0.08 3.17 29.98
N VAL A 35 -1.14 3.21 30.49
CA VAL A 35 -2.36 2.95 29.71
C VAL A 35 -2.56 3.98 28.61
N ILE A 36 -2.43 5.27 28.92
CA ILE A 36 -2.62 6.33 27.92
C ILE A 36 -1.49 6.34 26.88
N GLU A 37 -0.26 6.03 27.28
CA GLU A 37 0.88 5.90 26.37
C GLU A 37 0.70 4.70 25.41
N CYS A 38 0.25 3.54 25.91
CA CYS A 38 -0.08 2.39 25.05
C CYS A 38 -1.19 2.70 24.05
N GLY A 39 -2.26 3.37 24.50
CA GLY A 39 -3.34 3.81 23.61
C GLY A 39 -2.86 4.80 22.55
N ALA A 40 -1.89 5.66 22.90
CA ALA A 40 -1.34 6.64 21.98
C ALA A 40 -0.48 6.02 20.85
N VAL A 41 0.08 4.82 21.07
CA VAL A 41 0.80 4.05 20.03
C VAL A 41 -0.17 3.53 18.97
N GLU A 42 -1.33 2.99 19.36
CA GLU A 42 -2.35 2.51 18.42
C GLU A 42 -2.96 3.68 17.61
N GLY A 43 -3.26 4.81 18.27
CA GLY A 43 -3.65 6.03 17.57
C GLY A 43 -4.73 6.85 18.28
N GLN A 44 -5.50 7.60 17.50
CA GLN A 44 -6.56 8.47 18.06
C GLN A 44 -7.71 7.66 18.69
N ILE A 45 -8.02 6.52 18.08
CA ILE A 45 -8.91 5.49 18.63
C ILE A 45 -8.00 4.34 19.01
N PHE A 46 -8.23 3.75 20.17
CA PHE A 46 -7.51 2.58 20.64
C PHE A 46 -8.45 1.62 21.35
N HIS A 47 -8.03 0.37 21.47
CA HIS A 47 -8.88 -0.69 22.01
C HIS A 47 -8.33 -1.25 23.33
N ARG A 48 -9.24 -1.65 24.21
CA ARG A 48 -8.88 -2.20 25.53
C ARG A 48 -7.98 -3.43 25.38
N GLY A 49 -8.26 -4.32 24.44
CA GLY A 49 -7.46 -5.52 24.18
C GLY A 49 -6.03 -5.22 23.73
N SER A 50 -5.85 -4.19 22.90
CA SER A 50 -4.54 -3.69 22.48
C SER A 50 -3.76 -3.13 23.68
N VAL A 51 -4.36 -2.23 24.45
CA VAL A 51 -3.74 -1.67 25.67
C VAL A 51 -3.41 -2.79 26.67
N ALA A 52 -4.31 -3.75 26.86
CA ALA A 52 -4.08 -4.89 27.75
C ALA A 52 -2.89 -5.73 27.28
N ALA A 53 -2.70 -5.93 25.98
CA ALA A 53 -1.58 -6.67 25.42
C ALA A 53 -0.25 -5.91 25.58
N LEU A 54 -0.24 -4.62 25.28
CA LEU A 54 0.94 -3.74 25.39
C LEU A 54 1.38 -3.50 26.84
N ALA A 55 0.43 -3.30 27.75
CA ALA A 55 0.70 -3.01 29.15
C ALA A 55 0.93 -4.27 30.00
N ARG A 56 0.56 -5.47 29.50
CA ARG A 56 0.63 -6.75 30.23
C ARG A 56 1.96 -7.01 30.95
N PRO A 57 3.14 -6.68 30.38
CA PRO A 57 4.41 -6.94 31.04
C PRO A 57 4.60 -6.17 32.35
N VAL A 58 3.81 -5.10 32.58
CA VAL A 58 4.01 -4.15 33.68
C VAL A 58 2.74 -3.92 34.51
N LEU A 59 1.55 -4.18 33.95
CA LEU A 59 0.28 -3.79 34.54
C LEU A 59 -0.82 -4.85 34.38
N SER A 60 -1.59 -5.07 35.44
CA SER A 60 -2.83 -5.84 35.46
C SER A 60 -4.04 -4.95 35.73
N GLY A 61 -5.21 -5.27 35.17
CA GLY A 61 -6.46 -4.55 35.46
C GLY A 61 -6.58 -3.18 34.76
N VAL A 62 -6.32 -3.15 33.46
CA VAL A 62 -6.35 -1.93 32.64
C VAL A 62 -7.71 -1.23 32.66
N GLU A 63 -8.79 -1.96 32.93
CA GLU A 63 -10.18 -1.46 33.00
C GLU A 63 -10.35 -0.34 34.03
N THR A 64 -9.70 -0.49 35.19
CA THR A 64 -9.80 0.49 36.28
C THR A 64 -9.11 1.79 35.88
N HIS A 65 -7.98 1.70 35.19
CA HIS A 65 -7.20 2.84 34.73
C HIS A 65 -7.88 3.53 33.53
N LEU A 66 -8.46 2.77 32.60
CA LEU A 66 -9.28 3.34 31.51
C LEU A 66 -10.47 4.11 32.07
N SER A 67 -11.16 3.55 33.08
CA SER A 67 -12.26 4.24 33.76
C SER A 67 -11.81 5.54 34.43
N ALA A 68 -10.59 5.56 35.01
CA ALA A 68 -10.02 6.78 35.59
C ALA A 68 -9.70 7.83 34.53
N LEU A 69 -9.07 7.44 33.41
CA LEU A 69 -8.78 8.34 32.28
C LEU A 69 -10.04 8.92 31.64
N VAL A 70 -11.15 8.17 31.62
CA VAL A 70 -12.47 8.68 31.21
C VAL A 70 -12.99 9.73 32.20
N ARG A 71 -12.92 9.46 33.51
CA ARG A 71 -13.33 10.44 34.54
C ARG A 71 -12.47 11.70 34.54
N GLN A 72 -11.20 11.59 34.20
CA GLN A 72 -10.26 12.71 34.04
C GLN A 72 -10.43 13.45 32.69
N GLU A 73 -11.39 13.02 31.87
CA GLU A 73 -11.70 13.60 30.55
C GLU A 73 -10.52 13.60 29.57
N LEU A 74 -9.62 12.63 29.67
CA LEU A 74 -8.52 12.46 28.70
C LEU A 74 -8.96 11.60 27.51
N VAL A 75 -9.78 10.59 27.79
CA VAL A 75 -10.39 9.71 26.79
C VAL A 75 -11.90 9.63 26.97
N ARG A 76 -12.60 9.09 25.98
CA ARG A 76 -14.03 8.76 26.04
C ARG A 76 -14.29 7.42 25.36
N PRO A 77 -15.31 6.66 25.76
CA PRO A 77 -15.74 5.48 25.00
C PRO A 77 -16.07 5.85 23.54
N ASP A 78 -15.79 4.94 22.62
CA ASP A 78 -16.10 5.04 21.19
C ASP A 78 -16.80 3.75 20.70
N SER A 79 -17.36 3.79 19.50
CA SER A 79 -17.99 2.61 18.90
C SER A 79 -16.96 1.51 18.63
N THR A 80 -17.27 0.28 19.05
CA THR A 80 -16.41 -0.89 18.90
C THR A 80 -16.24 -1.27 17.42
N VAL A 81 -15.01 -1.31 16.91
CA VAL A 81 -14.70 -1.85 15.57
C VAL A 81 -14.41 -3.35 15.63
N PHE A 82 -13.87 -3.83 16.76
CA PHE A 82 -13.69 -5.26 17.04
C PHE A 82 -14.93 -5.84 17.74
N ALA A 83 -15.40 -7.01 17.29
CA ALA A 83 -16.49 -7.70 17.95
C ALA A 83 -16.07 -8.12 19.37
N GLY A 84 -16.66 -7.48 20.39
CA GLY A 84 -16.44 -7.82 21.80
C GLY A 84 -15.27 -7.11 22.48
N ASP A 85 -14.65 -6.12 21.85
CA ASP A 85 -13.63 -5.29 22.52
C ASP A 85 -14.04 -3.81 22.61
N GLU A 86 -13.80 -3.20 23.78
CA GLU A 86 -14.17 -1.82 24.05
C GLU A 86 -13.19 -0.86 23.35
N ALA A 87 -13.74 0.08 22.59
CA ALA A 87 -12.97 1.13 21.95
C ALA A 87 -13.02 2.43 22.77
N PHE A 88 -11.91 3.15 22.79
CA PHE A 88 -11.77 4.44 23.43
C PHE A 88 -11.15 5.41 22.43
N ARG A 89 -11.50 6.68 22.55
CA ARG A 89 -10.93 7.76 21.75
C ARG A 89 -10.36 8.83 22.66
N PHE A 90 -9.18 9.34 22.32
CA PHE A 90 -8.66 10.56 22.91
C PHE A 90 -9.63 11.73 22.71
N ARG A 91 -9.95 12.47 23.77
CA ARG A 91 -10.84 13.64 23.65
C ARG A 91 -10.29 14.68 22.69
N HIS A 92 -8.98 14.82 22.64
CA HIS A 92 -8.29 15.73 21.73
C HIS A 92 -7.03 15.05 21.17
N ILE A 93 -6.75 15.26 19.88
CA ILE A 93 -5.58 14.65 19.21
C ILE A 93 -4.27 15.06 19.89
N LEU A 94 -4.16 16.30 20.36
CA LEU A 94 -2.99 16.78 21.09
C LEU A 94 -2.72 16.04 22.42
N ILE A 95 -3.72 15.43 23.07
CA ILE A 95 -3.49 14.58 24.25
C ILE A 95 -2.78 13.30 23.82
N ARG A 96 -3.23 12.71 22.71
CA ARG A 96 -2.58 11.54 22.08
C ARG A 96 -1.14 11.89 21.74
N ASP A 97 -0.94 12.98 21.02
CA ASP A 97 0.38 13.38 20.55
C ASP A 97 1.32 13.65 21.73
N ALA A 98 0.87 14.38 22.76
CA ALA A 98 1.67 14.61 23.97
C ALA A 98 2.04 13.31 24.72
N ALA A 99 1.13 12.35 24.82
CA ALA A 99 1.37 11.04 25.45
C ALA A 99 2.33 10.17 24.61
N TYR A 100 2.17 10.17 23.29
CA TYR A 100 3.09 9.48 22.39
C TYR A 100 4.48 10.14 22.41
N GLU A 101 4.52 11.47 22.44
CA GLU A 101 5.76 12.24 22.46
C GLU A 101 6.56 12.07 23.76
N SER A 102 5.89 11.78 24.89
CA SER A 102 6.58 11.51 26.15
C SER A 102 7.30 10.16 26.19
N LEU A 103 7.00 9.24 25.26
CA LEU A 103 7.69 7.95 25.17
C LEU A 103 9.13 8.10 24.63
N PRO A 104 10.15 7.53 25.29
CA PRO A 104 11.48 7.38 24.72
C PRO A 104 11.45 6.56 23.42
N LYS A 105 12.38 6.82 22.48
CA LYS A 105 12.47 6.10 21.20
C LYS A 105 12.52 4.57 21.38
N ALA A 106 13.27 4.08 22.36
CA ALA A 106 13.38 2.64 22.64
C ALA A 106 12.03 2.03 23.03
N THR A 107 11.25 2.74 23.87
CA THR A 107 9.91 2.31 24.26
C THR A 107 8.94 2.37 23.09
N ARG A 108 9.02 3.41 22.23
CA ARG A 108 8.19 3.47 21.01
C ARG A 108 8.48 2.30 20.09
N ALA A 109 9.75 2.00 19.82
CA ALA A 109 10.14 0.85 19.01
C ALA A 109 9.52 -0.45 19.54
N GLN A 110 9.66 -0.69 20.84
CA GLN A 110 9.13 -1.87 21.51
C GLN A 110 7.59 -1.95 21.42
N LEU A 111 6.89 -0.84 21.71
CA LEU A 111 5.42 -0.81 21.70
C LEU A 111 4.86 -0.96 20.28
N HIS A 112 5.49 -0.35 19.27
CA HIS A 112 5.08 -0.55 17.87
C HIS A 112 5.23 -2.00 17.43
N GLU A 113 6.36 -2.64 17.73
CA GLU A 113 6.57 -4.06 17.39
C GLU A 113 5.56 -4.97 18.13
N GLN A 114 5.32 -4.72 19.43
CA GLN A 114 4.33 -5.48 20.20
C GLN A 114 2.91 -5.28 19.67
N PHE A 115 2.56 -4.07 19.26
CA PHE A 115 1.26 -3.78 18.69
C PHE A 115 1.08 -4.52 17.36
N ALA A 116 2.09 -4.51 16.49
CA ALA A 116 2.05 -5.26 15.24
C ALA A 116 1.84 -6.77 15.50
N LYS A 117 2.58 -7.35 16.45
CA LYS A 117 2.41 -8.76 16.86
C LYS A 117 1.02 -9.06 17.41
N TRP A 118 0.45 -8.15 18.21
CA TRP A 118 -0.91 -8.31 18.73
C TRP A 118 -1.96 -8.25 17.62
N LEU A 119 -1.81 -7.30 16.69
CA LEU A 119 -2.75 -7.07 15.60
C LEU A 119 -2.74 -8.22 14.58
N ASP A 120 -1.59 -8.83 14.31
CA ASP A 120 -1.51 -9.98 13.40
C ASP A 120 -2.30 -11.20 13.91
N GLY A 121 -2.42 -11.33 15.23
CA GLY A 121 -3.27 -12.34 15.88
C GLY A 121 -4.77 -12.03 15.87
N GLN A 122 -5.19 -10.85 15.39
CA GLN A 122 -6.60 -10.46 15.32
C GLN A 122 -7.22 -10.76 13.94
N ALA A 123 -8.48 -11.17 13.94
CA ALA A 123 -9.29 -11.27 12.73
C ALA A 123 -9.76 -9.88 12.27
N PHE A 124 -8.85 -9.09 11.70
CA PHE A 124 -9.12 -7.75 11.16
C PHE A 124 -8.93 -7.75 9.63
N PHE A 125 -9.93 -7.21 8.91
CA PHE A 125 -9.87 -7.06 7.45
C PHE A 125 -8.94 -5.88 7.09
N GLU A 126 -8.17 -5.99 6.00
CA GLU A 126 -7.26 -4.94 5.52
C GLU A 126 -6.26 -4.43 6.59
N ARG A 127 -5.67 -5.35 7.35
CA ARG A 127 -4.70 -5.01 8.43
C ARG A 127 -3.31 -4.63 7.96
N ASP A 128 -2.95 -4.94 6.71
CA ASP A 128 -1.59 -4.81 6.18
C ASP A 128 -1.03 -3.39 6.28
N GLU A 129 -1.85 -2.37 6.01
CA GLU A 129 -1.40 -0.98 6.12
C GLU A 129 -0.98 -0.62 7.56
N ILE A 130 -1.78 -1.06 8.53
CA ILE A 130 -1.53 -0.81 9.95
C ILE A 130 -0.32 -1.60 10.41
N LEU A 131 -0.25 -2.91 10.11
CA LEU A 131 0.90 -3.74 10.43
C LEU A 131 2.20 -3.16 9.86
N GLY A 132 2.20 -2.84 8.57
CA GLY A 132 3.32 -2.25 7.87
C GLY A 132 3.76 -0.92 8.48
N TYR A 133 2.82 -0.05 8.86
CA TYR A 133 3.13 1.19 9.57
C TYR A 133 3.83 0.94 10.91
N HIS A 134 3.28 0.07 11.76
CA HIS A 134 3.88 -0.18 13.07
C HIS A 134 5.26 -0.85 12.96
N LEU A 135 5.43 -1.80 12.04
CA LEU A 135 6.73 -2.44 11.80
C LEU A 135 7.77 -1.45 11.25
N GLU A 136 7.38 -0.56 10.32
CA GLU A 136 8.25 0.52 9.82
C GLU A 136 8.65 1.48 10.95
N GLN A 137 7.73 1.88 11.84
CA GLN A 137 8.06 2.74 12.98
C GLN A 137 9.02 2.05 13.95
N ALA A 138 8.82 0.76 14.22
CA ALA A 138 9.72 -0.03 15.05
C ALA A 138 11.12 -0.12 14.43
N HIS A 139 11.21 -0.45 13.14
CA HIS A 139 12.45 -0.46 12.37
C HIS A 139 13.17 0.89 12.44
N ARG A 140 12.48 1.99 12.12
CA ARG A 140 13.05 3.35 12.12
C ARG A 140 13.64 3.72 13.48
N TYR A 141 12.86 3.55 14.56
CA TYR A 141 13.35 3.91 15.90
C TYR A 141 14.52 3.05 16.35
N ARG A 142 14.56 1.76 15.99
CA ARG A 142 15.70 0.89 16.28
C ARG A 142 16.93 1.29 15.48
N SER A 143 16.78 1.56 14.18
CA SER A 143 17.91 1.99 13.34
C SER A 143 18.51 3.32 13.80
N GLU A 144 17.70 4.21 14.37
CA GLU A 144 18.17 5.47 14.95
C GLU A 144 18.92 5.28 16.28
N LEU A 145 18.66 4.19 17.01
CA LEU A 145 19.29 3.89 18.30
C LEU A 145 20.56 3.05 18.13
N ASP A 146 20.49 2.04 17.26
CA ASP A 146 21.57 1.13 16.91
C ASP A 146 21.41 0.66 15.46
N PRO A 147 22.14 1.27 14.50
CA PRO A 147 22.08 0.91 13.08
C PRO A 147 22.53 -0.53 12.77
N GLU A 148 23.26 -1.18 13.68
CA GLU A 148 23.85 -2.51 13.47
C GLU A 148 23.08 -3.61 14.24
N ALA A 149 21.89 -3.28 14.78
CA ALA A 149 21.10 -4.24 15.53
C ALA A 149 20.64 -5.43 14.65
N ASP A 150 20.95 -6.66 15.09
CA ASP A 150 20.69 -7.92 14.36
C ASP A 150 19.23 -8.12 13.93
N GLU A 151 18.28 -7.49 14.62
CA GLU A 151 16.84 -7.59 14.39
C GLU A 151 16.31 -6.65 13.29
N LEU A 152 17.10 -5.67 12.85
CA LEU A 152 16.67 -4.68 11.84
C LEU A 152 16.27 -5.32 10.51
N PRO A 153 17.04 -6.26 9.92
CA PRO A 153 16.65 -6.88 8.66
C PRO A 153 15.28 -7.59 8.76
N GLY A 154 15.02 -8.32 9.84
CA GLY A 154 13.75 -9.00 10.03
C GLY A 154 12.56 -8.04 10.16
N LEU A 155 12.75 -6.88 10.81
CA LEU A 155 11.72 -5.84 10.88
C LEU A 155 11.49 -5.13 9.55
N ALA A 156 12.57 -4.83 8.82
CA ALA A 156 12.49 -4.22 7.48
C ALA A 156 11.74 -5.13 6.51
N ASP A 157 12.01 -6.43 6.55
CA ASP A 157 11.37 -7.44 5.72
C ASP A 157 9.86 -7.48 5.96
N LEU A 158 9.43 -7.64 7.22
CA LEU A 158 8.01 -7.66 7.56
C LEU A 158 7.31 -6.33 7.24
N ALA A 159 7.97 -5.20 7.49
CA ALA A 159 7.42 -3.88 7.15
C ALA A 159 7.21 -3.75 5.64
N ALA A 160 8.21 -4.12 4.84
CA ALA A 160 8.14 -4.07 3.38
C ALA A 160 7.02 -4.96 2.82
N GLU A 161 6.90 -6.19 3.32
CA GLU A 161 5.89 -7.15 2.88
C GLU A 161 4.46 -6.62 3.10
N HIS A 162 4.16 -6.17 4.32
CA HIS A 162 2.83 -5.65 4.66
C HIS A 162 2.53 -4.32 3.95
N LEU A 163 3.49 -3.38 3.89
CA LEU A 163 3.29 -2.13 3.17
C LEU A 163 3.07 -2.37 1.66
N ALA A 164 3.80 -3.31 1.05
CA ALA A 164 3.61 -3.67 -0.34
C ALA A 164 2.28 -4.39 -0.59
N ALA A 165 1.84 -5.26 0.33
CA ALA A 165 0.52 -5.89 0.25
C ALA A 165 -0.60 -4.85 0.28
N ALA A 166 -0.54 -3.89 1.21
CA ALA A 166 -1.47 -2.76 1.27
C ALA A 166 -1.41 -1.90 0.00
N GLY A 167 -0.21 -1.64 -0.53
CA GLY A 167 0.00 -0.91 -1.78
C GLY A 167 -0.63 -1.60 -3.00
N ARG A 168 -0.46 -2.92 -3.14
CA ARG A 168 -1.11 -3.73 -4.17
C ARG A 168 -2.63 -3.72 -4.03
N ALA A 169 -3.14 -3.87 -2.81
CA ALA A 169 -4.56 -3.77 -2.54
C ALA A 169 -5.09 -2.40 -3.00
N ALA A 170 -4.42 -1.31 -2.65
CA ALA A 170 -4.76 0.05 -3.11
C ALA A 170 -4.77 0.17 -4.65
N LEU A 171 -3.78 -0.40 -5.36
CA LEU A 171 -3.78 -0.48 -6.82
C LEU A 171 -5.02 -1.21 -7.35
N ASN A 172 -5.34 -2.39 -6.80
CA ASN A 172 -6.47 -3.21 -7.23
C ASN A 172 -7.80 -2.43 -7.15
N ARG A 173 -8.02 -1.65 -6.09
CA ARG A 173 -9.20 -0.75 -5.94
C ARG A 173 -9.08 0.58 -6.71
N GLY A 174 -7.94 0.88 -7.32
CA GLY A 174 -7.71 2.10 -8.14
C GLY A 174 -7.30 3.35 -7.36
N ASP A 175 -6.84 3.19 -6.12
CA ASP A 175 -6.32 4.26 -5.30
C ASP A 175 -4.81 4.43 -5.53
N ALA A 176 -4.45 5.01 -6.68
CA ALA A 176 -3.05 5.19 -7.08
C ALA A 176 -2.26 6.09 -6.11
N CYS A 177 -2.93 7.05 -5.45
CA CYS A 177 -2.30 7.92 -4.47
C CYS A 177 -1.89 7.15 -3.20
N ALA A 178 -2.78 6.35 -2.63
CA ALA A 178 -2.45 5.51 -1.47
C ALA A 178 -1.39 4.46 -1.85
N ALA A 179 -1.55 3.80 -3.01
CA ALA A 179 -0.58 2.83 -3.50
C ALA A 179 0.83 3.42 -3.61
N ARG A 180 0.96 4.62 -4.20
CA ARG A 180 2.24 5.33 -4.31
C ARG A 180 2.88 5.54 -2.95
N THR A 181 2.14 6.08 -1.97
CA THR A 181 2.66 6.32 -0.62
C THR A 181 3.10 5.03 0.07
N LEU A 182 2.32 3.96 -0.04
CA LEU A 182 2.60 2.68 0.62
C LEU A 182 3.81 1.98 -0.02
N LEU A 183 3.89 1.96 -1.35
CA LEU A 183 4.98 1.32 -2.09
C LEU A 183 6.29 2.13 -2.00
N GLU A 184 6.23 3.47 -1.93
CA GLU A 184 7.40 4.31 -1.62
C GLU A 184 8.00 3.91 -0.26
N ARG A 185 7.14 3.72 0.75
CA ARG A 185 7.56 3.31 2.10
C ARG A 185 8.09 1.88 2.14
N ALA A 186 7.42 0.94 1.47
CA ALA A 186 7.88 -0.45 1.35
C ALA A 186 9.27 -0.55 0.70
N ALA A 187 9.52 0.24 -0.35
CA ALA A 187 10.81 0.28 -1.02
C ALA A 187 11.89 1.04 -0.21
N ALA A 188 11.51 1.94 0.69
CA ALA A 188 12.44 2.76 1.47
C ALA A 188 13.01 2.04 2.70
N VAL A 189 12.30 1.05 3.26
CA VAL A 189 12.79 0.25 4.40
C VAL A 189 13.83 -0.79 3.99
N LEU A 190 13.86 -1.19 2.72
CA LEU A 190 14.80 -2.18 2.19
C LEU A 190 16.10 -1.54 1.68
N SER A 191 17.17 -2.33 1.68
CA SER A 191 18.47 -1.92 1.10
C SER A 191 18.33 -1.59 -0.39
N PRO A 192 19.11 -0.62 -0.93
CA PRO A 192 19.02 -0.26 -2.34
C PRO A 192 19.25 -1.38 -3.34
N ASP A 193 20.09 -2.35 -2.97
CA ASP A 193 20.48 -3.50 -3.79
C ASP A 193 19.60 -4.74 -3.54
N ASP A 194 18.58 -4.62 -2.68
CA ASP A 194 17.65 -5.71 -2.39
C ASP A 194 16.72 -5.97 -3.59
N GLU A 195 16.69 -7.21 -4.08
CA GLU A 195 15.85 -7.59 -5.21
C GLU A 195 14.35 -7.41 -4.92
N ARG A 196 13.93 -7.52 -3.65
CA ARG A 196 12.53 -7.26 -3.23
C ARG A 196 12.18 -5.78 -3.38
N ARG A 197 13.14 -4.88 -3.11
CA ARG A 197 12.98 -3.45 -3.36
C ARG A 197 12.73 -3.20 -4.85
N LEU A 198 13.52 -3.83 -5.72
CA LEU A 198 13.36 -3.70 -7.17
C LEU A 198 12.00 -4.25 -7.64
N ALA A 199 11.52 -5.33 -7.03
CA ALA A 199 10.17 -5.85 -7.30
C ALA A 199 9.06 -4.85 -6.89
N HIS A 200 9.14 -4.24 -5.70
CA HIS A 200 8.18 -3.21 -5.26
C HIS A 200 8.23 -1.95 -6.13
N ILE A 201 9.40 -1.60 -6.65
CA ILE A 201 9.58 -0.48 -7.60
C ILE A 201 8.76 -0.69 -8.88
N LEU A 202 8.55 -1.92 -9.35
CA LEU A 202 7.72 -2.20 -10.53
C LEU A 202 6.25 -1.84 -10.27
N GLU A 203 5.73 -2.22 -9.10
CA GLU A 203 4.37 -1.88 -8.66
C GLU A 203 4.23 -0.37 -8.41
N LEU A 204 5.27 0.26 -7.84
CA LEU A 204 5.31 1.71 -7.64
C LEU A 204 5.30 2.46 -8.99
N ALA A 205 5.97 1.95 -10.01
CA ALA A 205 5.94 2.54 -11.34
C ALA A 205 4.52 2.50 -11.94
N ASP A 206 3.75 1.45 -11.67
CA ASP A 206 2.34 1.37 -12.09
C ASP A 206 1.46 2.42 -11.39
N ALA A 207 1.78 2.77 -10.13
CA ALA A 207 1.14 3.88 -9.42
C ALA A 207 1.56 5.24 -9.99
N TYR A 208 2.86 5.45 -10.23
CA TYR A 208 3.37 6.70 -10.81
C TYR A 208 2.85 6.97 -12.22
N ARG A 209 2.60 5.93 -13.03
CA ARG A 209 2.02 6.09 -14.38
C ARG A 209 0.68 6.79 -14.32
N GLU A 210 -0.15 6.47 -13.34
CA GLU A 210 -1.48 7.06 -13.19
C GLU A 210 -1.46 8.49 -12.68
N THR A 211 -0.43 8.84 -11.93
CA THR A 211 -0.21 10.20 -11.46
C THR A 211 0.65 11.03 -12.42
N ALA A 212 1.01 10.48 -13.59
CA ALA A 212 1.92 11.07 -14.57
C ALA A 212 3.25 11.57 -13.95
N ASP A 213 3.78 10.83 -12.98
CA ASP A 213 5.00 11.19 -12.26
C ASP A 213 6.25 10.73 -13.04
N LYS A 214 7.17 11.67 -13.31
CA LYS A 214 8.38 11.43 -14.09
C LYS A 214 9.36 10.49 -13.40
N ARG A 215 9.29 10.35 -12.07
CA ARG A 215 10.13 9.44 -11.28
C ARG A 215 9.98 7.98 -11.70
N ALA A 216 8.88 7.62 -12.36
CA ALA A 216 8.70 6.28 -12.91
C ALA A 216 9.84 5.84 -13.84
N VAL A 217 10.35 6.74 -14.69
CA VAL A 217 11.43 6.42 -15.63
C VAL A 217 12.73 6.13 -14.88
N GLU A 218 13.02 6.92 -13.83
CA GLU A 218 14.22 6.76 -13.01
C GLU A 218 14.22 5.41 -12.28
N ILE A 219 13.12 5.08 -11.59
CA ILE A 219 13.04 3.83 -10.82
C ILE A 219 13.03 2.58 -11.72
N LEU A 220 12.42 2.65 -12.91
CA LEU A 220 12.44 1.54 -13.85
C LEU A 220 13.82 1.37 -14.48
N THR A 221 14.56 2.47 -14.70
CA THR A 221 15.94 2.41 -15.17
C THR A 221 16.85 1.75 -14.13
N GLN A 222 16.62 2.04 -12.84
CA GLN A 222 17.28 1.33 -11.75
C GLN A 222 16.95 -0.17 -11.75
N ALA A 223 15.67 -0.54 -11.84
CA ALA A 223 15.25 -1.95 -11.88
C ALA A 223 15.81 -2.73 -13.07
N ARG A 224 16.04 -2.08 -14.21
CA ARG A 224 16.73 -2.69 -15.37
C ARG A 224 18.21 -2.98 -15.14
N SER A 225 18.84 -2.35 -14.15
CA SER A 225 20.22 -2.63 -13.77
C SER A 225 20.33 -3.74 -12.71
N GLY A 226 19.20 -4.29 -12.26
CA GLY A 226 19.14 -5.34 -11.24
C GLY A 226 19.64 -6.72 -11.70
N GLY A 227 19.88 -7.61 -10.73
CA GLY A 227 20.43 -8.94 -10.96
C GLY A 227 19.44 -9.94 -11.57
N ASN A 228 18.16 -9.84 -11.22
CA ASN A 228 17.13 -10.78 -11.69
C ASN A 228 16.69 -10.50 -13.14
N PRO A 229 16.81 -11.47 -14.08
CA PRO A 229 16.36 -11.33 -15.46
C PRO A 229 14.87 -10.96 -15.61
N ILE A 230 14.00 -11.54 -14.77
CA ILE A 230 12.57 -11.25 -14.78
C ILE A 230 12.30 -9.79 -14.38
N THR A 231 12.92 -9.31 -13.31
CA THR A 231 12.78 -7.92 -12.87
C THR A 231 13.22 -6.94 -13.97
N ARG A 232 14.36 -7.22 -14.62
CA ARG A 232 14.83 -6.41 -15.75
C ARG A 232 13.85 -6.40 -16.92
N ALA A 233 13.31 -7.57 -17.28
CA ALA A 233 12.35 -7.72 -18.37
C ALA A 233 11.03 -6.98 -18.06
N ARG A 234 10.50 -7.11 -16.84
CA ARG A 234 9.29 -6.40 -16.38
C ARG A 234 9.49 -4.88 -16.34
N ALA A 235 10.67 -4.43 -15.95
CA ALA A 235 11.04 -3.01 -16.00
C ALA A 235 11.13 -2.50 -17.46
N ALA A 236 11.67 -3.31 -18.37
CA ALA A 236 11.77 -2.98 -19.80
C ALA A 236 10.38 -2.83 -20.45
N VAL A 237 9.43 -3.73 -20.17
CA VAL A 237 8.05 -3.60 -20.64
C VAL A 237 7.43 -2.29 -20.18
N ARG A 238 7.51 -1.98 -18.88
CA ARG A 238 6.96 -0.74 -18.32
C ARG A 238 7.59 0.50 -18.97
N LEU A 239 8.92 0.55 -19.11
CA LEU A 239 9.61 1.66 -19.79
C LEU A 239 9.15 1.84 -21.24
N GLY A 240 8.97 0.73 -21.97
CA GLY A 240 8.37 0.74 -23.31
C GLY A 240 7.00 1.41 -23.30
N THR A 241 6.13 1.04 -22.36
CA THR A 241 4.76 1.60 -22.30
C THR A 241 4.66 3.06 -21.86
N PHE A 242 5.59 3.57 -21.04
CA PHE A 242 5.55 4.96 -20.57
C PHE A 242 5.60 5.97 -21.71
N GLY A 243 6.34 5.66 -22.79
CA GLY A 243 6.47 6.53 -23.95
C GLY A 243 5.21 6.73 -24.78
N LEU A 244 4.16 5.94 -24.54
CA LEU A 244 2.87 6.05 -25.25
C LEU A 244 1.95 7.12 -24.63
N GLN A 245 2.03 7.31 -23.31
CA GLN A 245 1.13 8.20 -22.58
C GLN A 245 1.82 9.47 -22.08
N THR A 246 3.15 9.47 -21.97
CA THR A 246 3.95 10.61 -21.49
C THR A 246 5.22 10.69 -22.33
N PRO A 247 5.73 11.90 -22.67
CA PRO A 247 7.01 12.02 -23.35
C PRO A 247 8.14 11.40 -22.52
N SER A 248 8.58 10.19 -22.88
CA SER A 248 9.62 9.45 -22.16
C SER A 248 11.02 9.61 -22.76
N GLY A 249 11.12 10.27 -23.92
CA GLY A 249 12.37 10.37 -24.69
C GLY A 249 12.80 9.06 -25.37
N ILE A 250 12.05 7.95 -25.21
CA ILE A 250 12.35 6.66 -25.81
C ILE A 250 11.73 6.57 -27.21
N ALA A 251 12.57 6.38 -28.23
CA ALA A 251 12.15 6.25 -29.61
C ALA A 251 11.32 4.97 -29.84
N LYS A 252 10.51 4.94 -30.91
CA LYS A 252 9.63 3.79 -31.20
C LYS A 252 10.42 2.50 -31.39
N GLU A 253 11.52 2.57 -32.12
CA GLU A 253 12.39 1.43 -32.41
C GLU A 253 12.96 0.83 -31.11
N GLN A 254 13.35 1.68 -30.16
CA GLN A 254 13.83 1.27 -28.85
C GLN A 254 12.73 0.62 -28.01
N ARG A 255 11.47 1.09 -28.11
CA ARG A 255 10.35 0.45 -27.41
C ARG A 255 10.12 -0.97 -27.91
N VAL A 256 10.15 -1.17 -29.24
CA VAL A 256 9.98 -2.50 -29.85
C VAL A 256 11.08 -3.44 -29.39
N GLU A 257 12.34 -3.00 -29.39
CA GLU A 257 13.48 -3.81 -28.92
C GLU A 257 13.34 -4.21 -27.43
N LEU A 258 12.89 -3.28 -26.58
CA LEU A 258 12.64 -3.54 -25.16
C LEU A 258 11.55 -4.61 -24.96
N LEU A 259 10.44 -4.52 -25.70
CA LEU A 259 9.32 -5.45 -25.59
C LEU A 259 9.68 -6.85 -26.09
N GLU A 260 10.33 -6.96 -27.25
CA GLU A 260 10.75 -8.25 -27.81
C GLU A 260 11.79 -8.96 -26.93
N SER A 261 12.77 -8.21 -26.41
CA SER A 261 13.77 -8.77 -25.49
C SER A 261 13.13 -9.25 -24.18
N ALA A 262 12.16 -8.50 -23.65
CA ALA A 262 11.44 -8.89 -22.43
C ALA A 262 10.57 -10.12 -22.65
N ARG A 263 9.86 -10.18 -23.79
CA ARG A 263 9.05 -11.34 -24.19
C ARG A 263 9.87 -12.61 -24.22
N ALA A 264 11.03 -12.59 -24.89
CA ALA A 264 11.90 -13.76 -24.99
C ALA A 264 12.30 -14.31 -23.60
N VAL A 265 12.56 -13.42 -22.63
CA VAL A 265 12.84 -13.81 -21.24
C VAL A 265 11.60 -14.43 -20.59
N PHE A 266 10.42 -13.83 -20.73
CA PHE A 266 9.20 -14.38 -20.12
C PHE A 266 8.79 -15.73 -20.71
N GLU A 267 8.96 -15.93 -22.03
CA GLU A 267 8.70 -17.21 -22.69
C GLU A 267 9.68 -18.29 -22.20
N ALA A 268 10.97 -17.97 -22.11
CA ALA A 268 12.00 -18.91 -21.64
C ALA A 268 11.78 -19.36 -20.19
N GLU A 269 11.36 -18.42 -19.33
CA GLU A 269 11.14 -18.66 -17.90
C GLU A 269 9.70 -19.10 -17.57
N GLY A 270 8.80 -19.18 -18.56
CA GLY A 270 7.39 -19.51 -18.34
C GLY A 270 6.65 -18.50 -17.44
N HIS A 271 7.02 -17.23 -17.51
CA HIS A 271 6.57 -16.20 -16.58
C HIS A 271 5.27 -15.53 -17.05
N ASP A 272 4.14 -16.18 -16.78
CA ASP A 272 2.79 -15.80 -17.26
C ASP A 272 2.43 -14.33 -16.94
N ILE A 273 2.68 -13.83 -15.72
CA ILE A 273 2.37 -12.42 -15.40
C ILE A 273 3.21 -11.43 -16.22
N GLY A 274 4.44 -11.81 -16.61
CA GLY A 274 5.28 -11.00 -17.51
C GLY A 274 4.75 -11.01 -18.95
N LEU A 275 4.25 -12.15 -19.42
CA LEU A 275 3.59 -12.26 -20.72
C LEU A 275 2.30 -11.43 -20.77
N ALA A 276 1.52 -11.43 -19.69
CA ALA A 276 0.36 -10.55 -19.57
C ALA A 276 0.74 -9.07 -19.66
N GLU A 277 1.82 -8.66 -18.97
CA GLU A 277 2.35 -7.29 -19.05
C GLU A 277 2.79 -6.91 -20.47
N TYR A 278 3.47 -7.84 -21.17
CA TYR A 278 3.86 -7.67 -22.57
C TYR A 278 2.65 -7.49 -23.49
N TRP A 279 1.68 -8.40 -23.44
CA TRP A 279 0.50 -8.34 -24.31
C TRP A 279 -0.36 -7.11 -24.05
N ARG A 280 -0.41 -6.66 -22.80
CA ARG A 280 -1.04 -5.39 -22.45
C ARG A 280 -0.29 -4.18 -23.04
N ALA A 281 1.05 -4.22 -23.08
CA ALA A 281 1.85 -3.19 -23.73
C ALA A 281 1.58 -3.14 -25.25
N GLU A 282 1.52 -4.30 -25.90
CA GLU A 282 1.14 -4.44 -27.30
C GLU A 282 -0.26 -3.86 -27.58
N ALA A 283 -1.24 -4.20 -26.73
CA ALA A 283 -2.60 -3.66 -26.82
C ALA A 283 -2.60 -2.13 -26.75
N ALA A 284 -1.81 -1.52 -25.86
CA ALA A 284 -1.73 -0.06 -25.72
C ALA A 284 -1.10 0.63 -26.96
N GLU A 285 -0.08 0.05 -27.58
CA GLU A 285 0.52 0.58 -28.82
C GLU A 285 -0.49 0.49 -29.97
N ARG A 286 -1.17 -0.66 -30.13
CA ARG A 286 -2.20 -0.88 -31.16
C ARG A 286 -3.39 0.06 -31.01
N TRP A 287 -3.83 0.28 -29.76
CA TRP A 287 -4.87 1.24 -29.43
C TRP A 287 -4.48 2.66 -29.85
N SER A 288 -3.24 3.07 -29.54
CA SER A 288 -2.70 4.37 -29.93
C SER A 288 -2.59 4.54 -31.46
N ALA A 289 -2.44 3.43 -32.19
CA ALA A 289 -2.46 3.40 -33.64
C ALA A 289 -3.86 3.26 -34.27
N ALA A 290 -4.93 3.36 -33.46
CA ALA A 290 -6.33 3.20 -33.87
C ALA A 290 -6.66 1.83 -34.49
N ARG A 291 -5.97 0.77 -34.05
CA ARG A 291 -6.18 -0.62 -34.49
C ARG A 291 -6.97 -1.39 -33.46
N ALA A 292 -8.28 -1.12 -33.41
CA ALA A 292 -9.14 -1.65 -32.35
C ALA A 292 -9.25 -3.19 -32.34
N GLU A 293 -9.33 -3.84 -33.51
CA GLU A 293 -9.40 -5.31 -33.61
C GLU A 293 -8.11 -5.98 -33.08
N GLU A 294 -6.93 -5.54 -33.56
CA GLU A 294 -5.63 -6.02 -33.07
C GLU A 294 -5.42 -5.71 -31.57
N THR A 295 -6.05 -4.64 -31.06
CA THR A 295 -6.05 -4.30 -29.62
C THR A 295 -6.85 -5.33 -28.83
N ALA A 296 -8.05 -5.69 -29.30
CA ALA A 296 -8.89 -6.70 -28.65
C ALA A 296 -8.17 -8.05 -28.59
N GLU A 297 -7.56 -8.50 -29.69
CA GLU A 297 -6.75 -9.73 -29.74
C GLU A 297 -5.60 -9.71 -28.72
N ALA A 298 -4.85 -8.61 -28.63
CA ALA A 298 -3.78 -8.47 -27.64
C ALA A 298 -4.31 -8.49 -26.21
N CYS A 299 -5.46 -7.88 -25.94
CA CYS A 299 -6.10 -7.96 -24.63
C CYS A 299 -6.50 -9.39 -24.28
N GLU A 300 -7.04 -10.17 -25.22
CA GLU A 300 -7.38 -11.58 -24.98
C GLU A 300 -6.15 -12.43 -24.64
N HIS A 301 -5.04 -12.22 -25.35
CA HIS A 301 -3.76 -12.85 -24.99
C HIS A 301 -3.30 -12.46 -23.58
N ALA A 302 -3.44 -11.19 -23.20
CA ALA A 302 -3.11 -10.76 -21.84
C ALA A 302 -4.02 -11.44 -20.79
N LEU A 303 -5.34 -11.52 -21.03
CA LEU A 303 -6.30 -12.17 -20.12
C LEU A 303 -5.99 -13.66 -19.95
N PHE A 304 -5.62 -14.36 -21.02
CA PHE A 304 -5.20 -15.76 -20.96
C PHE A 304 -4.02 -15.97 -19.99
N HIS A 305 -3.00 -15.12 -20.08
CA HIS A 305 -1.84 -15.20 -19.18
C HIS A 305 -2.15 -14.74 -17.75
N ILE A 306 -3.06 -13.78 -17.57
CA ILE A 306 -3.56 -13.37 -16.25
C ILE A 306 -4.24 -14.54 -15.53
N GLU A 307 -5.10 -15.28 -16.23
CA GLU A 307 -5.78 -16.44 -15.67
C GLU A 307 -4.79 -17.52 -15.26
N ARG A 308 -3.82 -17.85 -16.13
CA ARG A 308 -2.76 -18.82 -15.84
C ARG A 308 -1.87 -18.42 -14.65
N ALA A 309 -1.64 -17.13 -14.48
CA ALA A 309 -0.90 -16.60 -13.33
C ALA A 309 -1.73 -16.56 -12.03
N GLY A 310 -3.03 -16.91 -12.06
CA GLY A 310 -3.93 -16.76 -10.92
C GLY A 310 -4.15 -15.31 -10.50
N ALA A 311 -3.96 -14.36 -11.43
CA ALA A 311 -4.00 -12.92 -11.17
C ALA A 311 -5.35 -12.28 -11.53
N MET A 312 -6.43 -13.06 -11.53
CA MET A 312 -7.79 -12.53 -11.73
C MET A 312 -8.13 -11.49 -10.66
N HIS A 313 -8.91 -10.46 -11.03
CA HIS A 313 -9.28 -9.32 -10.18
C HIS A 313 -8.10 -8.43 -9.74
N SER A 314 -6.89 -8.72 -10.21
CA SER A 314 -5.76 -7.82 -10.03
C SER A 314 -5.94 -6.53 -10.83
N HIS A 315 -5.14 -5.54 -10.50
CA HIS A 315 -5.10 -4.28 -11.22
C HIS A 315 -4.77 -4.44 -12.71
N ILE A 316 -3.89 -5.37 -13.10
CA ILE A 316 -3.57 -5.62 -14.50
C ILE A 316 -4.78 -6.23 -15.23
N ASP A 317 -5.48 -7.19 -14.62
CA ASP A 317 -6.71 -7.78 -15.15
C ASP A 317 -7.77 -6.71 -15.43
N ARG A 318 -8.10 -5.94 -14.39
CA ARG A 318 -9.07 -4.85 -14.44
C ARG A 318 -8.79 -3.87 -15.58
N ARG A 319 -7.53 -3.45 -15.72
CA ARG A 319 -7.14 -2.52 -16.77
C ARG A 319 -7.14 -3.14 -18.15
N THR A 320 -6.86 -4.44 -18.27
CA THR A 320 -6.88 -5.16 -19.55
C THR A 320 -8.32 -5.31 -20.02
N ARG A 321 -9.24 -5.69 -19.12
CA ARG A 321 -10.68 -5.71 -19.40
C ARG A 321 -11.20 -4.33 -19.81
N GLN A 322 -10.81 -3.26 -19.12
CA GLN A 322 -11.20 -1.90 -19.49
C GLN A 322 -10.75 -1.52 -20.92
N LEU A 323 -9.51 -1.88 -21.30
CA LEU A 323 -9.01 -1.62 -22.65
C LEU A 323 -9.74 -2.48 -23.70
N LEU A 324 -10.00 -3.75 -23.39
CA LEU A 324 -10.77 -4.65 -24.25
C LEU A 324 -12.18 -4.11 -24.50
N LEU A 325 -12.88 -3.68 -23.46
CA LEU A 325 -14.21 -3.06 -23.59
C LEU A 325 -14.15 -1.81 -24.50
N GLY A 326 -13.13 -0.98 -24.35
CA GLY A 326 -12.89 0.14 -25.26
C GLY A 326 -12.69 -0.31 -26.71
N ALA A 327 -11.86 -1.33 -26.93
CA ALA A 327 -11.61 -1.89 -28.25
C ALA A 327 -12.87 -2.49 -28.90
N LEU A 328 -13.74 -3.15 -28.13
CA LEU A 328 -15.01 -3.69 -28.61
C LEU A 328 -16.01 -2.59 -28.97
N VAL A 329 -16.09 -1.53 -28.17
CA VAL A 329 -17.03 -0.41 -28.38
C VAL A 329 -16.64 0.46 -29.58
N TYR A 330 -15.34 0.70 -29.76
CA TYR A 330 -14.83 1.59 -30.80
C TYR A 330 -14.27 0.85 -32.03
N GLY A 331 -14.38 -0.48 -32.04
CA GLY A 331 -13.88 -1.35 -33.10
C GLY A 331 -14.90 -1.70 -34.18
N PRO A 332 -14.46 -2.40 -35.25
CA PRO A 332 -15.32 -2.80 -36.36
C PRO A 332 -16.15 -4.06 -36.07
N ILE A 333 -16.06 -4.63 -34.87
CA ILE A 333 -16.77 -5.85 -34.48
C ILE A 333 -18.31 -5.66 -34.59
N PRO A 334 -19.07 -6.64 -35.08
CA PRO A 334 -20.52 -6.60 -35.05
C PRO A 334 -21.05 -6.41 -33.62
N VAL A 335 -22.11 -5.60 -33.47
CA VAL A 335 -22.65 -5.23 -32.15
C VAL A 335 -23.09 -6.46 -31.35
N ASP A 336 -23.70 -7.46 -31.98
CA ASP A 336 -24.15 -8.67 -31.30
C ASP A 336 -22.98 -9.49 -30.74
N ASP A 337 -21.88 -9.57 -31.48
CA ASP A 337 -20.66 -10.26 -31.04
C ASP A 337 -19.98 -9.49 -29.88
N ALA A 338 -19.96 -8.15 -29.96
CA ALA A 338 -19.48 -7.32 -28.87
C ALA A 338 -20.32 -7.49 -27.59
N LEU A 339 -21.65 -7.48 -27.71
CA LEU A 339 -22.56 -7.69 -26.57
C LEU A 339 -22.40 -9.07 -25.94
N ALA A 340 -22.23 -10.12 -26.77
CA ALA A 340 -21.95 -11.46 -26.28
C ALA A 340 -20.66 -11.49 -25.46
N ARG A 341 -19.59 -10.89 -25.98
CA ARG A 341 -18.30 -10.85 -25.29
C ARG A 341 -18.33 -10.04 -23.99
N VAL A 342 -18.99 -8.88 -23.98
CA VAL A 342 -19.19 -8.09 -22.75
C VAL A 342 -19.95 -8.91 -21.70
N SER A 343 -20.98 -9.65 -22.11
CA SER A 343 -21.78 -10.50 -21.21
C SER A 343 -20.97 -11.64 -20.59
N GLU A 344 -20.01 -12.21 -21.33
CA GLU A 344 -19.07 -13.19 -20.78
C GLU A 344 -18.16 -12.56 -19.73
N LEU A 345 -17.55 -11.41 -20.05
CA LEU A 345 -16.66 -10.69 -19.13
C LEU A 345 -17.38 -10.28 -17.82
N SER A 346 -18.67 -9.94 -17.88
CA SER A 346 -19.51 -9.61 -16.71
C SER A 346 -19.77 -10.79 -15.79
N ARG A 347 -19.83 -12.02 -16.30
CA ARG A 347 -20.12 -13.21 -15.49
C ARG A 347 -18.94 -13.60 -14.60
N ASP A 348 -17.74 -13.19 -15.00
CA ASP A 348 -16.49 -13.50 -14.32
C ASP A 348 -15.99 -12.37 -13.40
N ASP A 349 -16.73 -11.26 -13.27
CA ASP A 349 -16.33 -10.09 -12.48
C ASP A 349 -17.52 -9.49 -11.69
N ASP A 350 -17.45 -9.54 -10.35
CA ASP A 350 -18.40 -8.88 -9.44
C ASP A 350 -18.11 -7.36 -9.25
N GLY A 351 -17.07 -6.85 -9.94
CA GLY A 351 -16.58 -5.47 -9.84
C GLY A 351 -17.45 -4.41 -10.52
N PRO A 352 -17.30 -3.12 -10.15
CA PRO A 352 -18.13 -2.02 -10.65
C PRO A 352 -17.91 -1.67 -12.14
N LEU A 353 -16.97 -2.33 -12.82
CA LEU A 353 -16.60 -2.01 -14.20
C LEU A 353 -17.44 -2.73 -15.26
N ILE A 354 -18.02 -3.88 -14.91
CA ILE A 354 -18.75 -4.72 -15.86
C ILE A 354 -20.13 -5.11 -15.31
N ARG A 355 -20.85 -4.16 -14.72
CA ARG A 355 -22.29 -4.36 -14.47
C ARG A 355 -23.03 -4.26 -15.80
N ALA A 356 -23.57 -5.39 -16.25
CA ALA A 356 -24.48 -5.48 -17.39
C ALA A 356 -25.76 -4.65 -17.18
#